data_AF-A0A0F9VIV2-F1
#
_entry.id   AF-A0A0F9VIV2-F1
#
_cell.length_a   1.000
_cell.length_b   1.000
_cell.length_c   1.000
_cell.angle_alpha   90.00
_cell.angle_beta   90.00
_cell.angle_gamma   90.00
#
_symmetry.space_group_name_H-M   'P 1'
#
loop_
_entity.id
_entity.type
_entity.pdbx_description
1 polymer ?
#
loop_
_entity_poly.entity_id
_entity_poly.type
_entity_poly.pdbx_seq_one_letter_code
_entity_poly.pdbx_strand_id
1 'polypeptide(L)'
;MSNLTLTKTHMIDGTWQGIVTGAGDAQPDLAVTHADADVAGIKLVHNAGSDHWVLSIPVPAAAIADGIHTLLVADRTSGTTLASITLIGDEVTGPNLRAEVDLLRAELDMLKRAFRRHCVETS
;
A
#
# COMPACT_ATOMS: atom_id res chain seq x y z
N MET A 1 -2.64 16.09 -10.76
CA MET A 1 -1.72 14.95 -10.65
C MET A 1 -0.48 15.45 -9.93
N SER A 2 -0.08 14.82 -8.83
CA SER A 2 1.19 15.15 -8.16
C SER A 2 2.36 14.66 -9.01
N ASN A 3 3.40 15.48 -9.16
CA ASN A 3 4.69 15.03 -9.72
C ASN A 3 5.58 14.34 -8.67
N LEU A 4 5.05 14.12 -7.46
CA LEU A 4 5.75 13.51 -6.36
C LEU A 4 5.88 12.00 -6.57
N THR A 5 7.07 11.47 -6.31
CA THR A 5 7.32 10.03 -6.25
C THR A 5 7.84 9.67 -4.87
N LEU A 6 7.27 8.66 -4.24
CA LEU A 6 7.70 8.14 -2.94
C LEU A 6 8.30 6.74 -3.10
N THR A 7 9.58 6.61 -2.75
CA THR A 7 10.33 5.35 -2.81
C THR A 7 10.70 4.90 -1.42
N LYS A 8 10.28 3.69 -1.02
CA LYS A 8 10.66 3.09 0.27
C LYS A 8 12.18 2.91 0.35
N THR A 9 12.78 3.24 1.50
CA THR A 9 14.19 2.93 1.78
C THR A 9 14.31 1.75 2.74
N HIS A 10 13.82 1.89 3.97
CA HIS A 10 13.85 0.83 4.97
C HIS A 10 12.77 1.04 6.05
N MET A 11 12.65 0.07 6.95
CA MET A 11 11.79 0.15 8.12
C MET A 11 12.52 -0.53 9.28
N ILE A 12 12.84 0.24 10.31
CA ILE A 12 13.58 -0.20 11.50
C ILE A 12 13.03 0.52 12.73
N ASP A 13 13.12 -0.10 13.91
CA ASP A 13 12.72 0.50 15.20
C ASP A 13 11.34 1.16 15.19
N GLY A 14 10.36 0.50 14.56
CA GLY A 14 8.99 1.00 14.46
C GLY A 14 8.85 2.28 13.61
N THR A 15 9.84 2.61 12.78
CA THR A 15 9.80 3.75 11.87
C THR A 15 9.97 3.28 10.44
N TRP A 16 8.99 3.60 9.60
CA TRP A 16 9.07 3.42 8.16
C TRP A 16 9.72 4.66 7.53
N GLN A 17 10.64 4.46 6.59
CA GLN A 17 11.30 5.54 5.86
C GLN A 17 11.18 5.40 4.35
N GLY A 18 11.08 6.56 3.69
CA GLY A 18 11.08 6.68 2.25
C GLY A 18 11.65 8.02 1.79
N ILE A 19 12.05 8.06 0.53
CA ILE A 19 12.52 9.25 -0.16
C ILE A 19 11.39 9.78 -1.04
N VAL A 20 11.06 11.05 -0.90
CA VAL A 20 10.14 11.78 -1.76
C VAL A 20 10.95 12.65 -2.72
N THR A 21 10.75 12.43 -4.02
CA THR A 21 11.35 13.24 -5.10
C THR A 21 10.27 14.00 -5.87
N GLY A 22 10.68 15.02 -6.63
CA GLY A 22 9.78 15.84 -7.45
C GLY A 22 9.16 17.05 -6.73
N ALA A 23 9.50 17.28 -5.46
CA ALA A 23 9.05 18.44 -4.68
C ALA A 23 9.95 19.68 -4.83
N GLY A 24 11.23 19.49 -5.20
CA GLY A 24 12.26 20.55 -5.12
C GLY A 24 12.47 21.04 -3.69
N ASP A 25 12.78 22.33 -3.53
CA ASP A 25 13.06 22.96 -2.23
C ASP A 25 11.81 23.22 -1.37
N ALA A 26 10.61 23.13 -1.96
CA ALA A 26 9.36 23.35 -1.24
C ALA A 26 8.94 22.05 -0.53
N GLN A 27 8.67 22.15 0.78
CA GLN A 27 8.21 20.99 1.55
C GLN A 27 6.87 20.48 0.98
N PRO A 28 6.78 19.21 0.56
CA PRO A 28 5.52 18.66 0.08
C PRO A 28 4.54 18.48 1.24
N ASP A 29 3.27 18.77 0.99
CA ASP A 29 2.19 18.57 1.96
C ASP A 29 1.64 17.14 1.87
N LEU A 30 2.12 16.27 2.77
CA LEU A 30 1.78 14.85 2.78
C LEU A 30 0.83 14.50 3.93
N ALA A 31 -0.21 13.75 3.62
CA ALA A 31 -1.02 13.04 4.61
C ALA A 31 -0.53 11.60 4.74
N VAL A 32 -0.49 11.11 5.98
CA VAL A 32 -0.36 9.68 6.24
C VAL A 32 -1.56 9.27 7.09
N THR A 33 -2.34 8.30 6.62
CA THR A 33 -3.53 7.84 7.34
C THR A 33 -3.47 6.34 7.62
N HIS A 34 -4.09 5.93 8.73
CA HIS A 34 -4.37 4.54 9.09
C HIS A 34 -5.83 4.45 9.52
N ALA A 35 -6.61 3.58 8.87
CA ALA A 35 -8.07 3.47 9.09
C ALA A 35 -8.78 4.85 9.06
N ASP A 36 -8.47 5.65 8.04
CA ASP A 36 -8.99 7.02 7.83
C ASP A 36 -8.63 8.05 8.92
N ALA A 37 -7.78 7.69 9.88
CA ALA A 37 -7.25 8.61 10.88
C ALA A 37 -5.82 9.04 10.54
N ASP A 38 -5.50 10.33 10.73
CA ASP A 38 -4.16 10.86 10.52
C ASP A 38 -3.15 10.21 11.49
N VAL A 39 -2.02 9.75 10.95
CA VAL A 39 -0.89 9.25 11.71
C VAL A 39 -0.07 10.43 12.22
N ALA A 40 0.03 10.55 13.54
CA ALA A 40 0.81 11.59 14.18
C ALA A 40 2.33 11.32 14.10
N GLY A 41 3.14 12.37 14.23
CA GLY A 41 4.59 12.25 14.38
C GLY A 41 5.36 11.97 13.08
N ILE A 42 4.72 12.11 11.92
CA ILE A 42 5.43 12.08 10.63
C ILE A 42 6.47 13.20 10.58
N LYS A 43 7.62 12.92 9.97
CA LYS A 43 8.71 13.89 9.79
C LYS A 43 9.12 13.93 8.33
N LEU A 44 9.28 15.13 7.79
CA LEU A 44 9.92 15.37 6.51
C LEU A 44 11.19 16.20 6.75
N VAL A 45 12.31 15.72 6.23
CA VAL A 45 13.59 16.42 6.32
C VAL A 45 14.15 16.59 4.91
N HIS A 46 14.42 17.83 4.50
CA HIS A 46 15.03 18.10 3.21
C HIS A 46 16.50 17.70 3.21
N ASN A 47 16.91 16.94 2.19
CA ASN A 47 18.31 16.67 1.91
C ASN A 47 18.75 17.47 0.69
N ALA A 48 19.14 18.73 0.93
CA ALA A 48 19.56 19.67 -0.11
C ALA A 48 20.76 19.19 -0.94
N GLY A 49 21.60 18.30 -0.40
CA GLY A 49 22.74 17.74 -1.15
C GLY A 49 22.35 16.77 -2.25
N SER A 50 21.11 16.29 -2.25
CA SER A 50 20.62 15.24 -3.16
C SER A 50 19.17 15.47 -3.62
N ASP A 51 18.69 16.71 -3.52
CA ASP A 51 17.40 17.21 -4.02
C ASP A 51 16.21 16.27 -3.73
N HIS A 52 16.08 15.86 -2.47
CA HIS A 52 14.97 15.01 -2.05
C HIS A 52 14.58 15.23 -0.59
N TRP A 53 13.39 14.77 -0.25
CA TRP A 53 12.89 14.79 1.13
C TRP A 53 12.90 13.39 1.72
N VAL A 54 13.41 13.27 2.94
CA VAL A 54 13.33 12.03 3.71
C VAL A 54 12.05 12.06 4.55
N LEU A 55 11.11 11.19 4.21
CA LEU A 55 9.87 10.96 4.95
C LEU A 55 10.09 9.85 5.99
N SER A 56 9.83 10.15 7.25
CA SER A 56 9.80 9.17 8.35
C SER A 56 8.39 9.09 8.92
N ILE A 57 7.85 7.89 9.01
CA ILE A 57 6.51 7.60 9.50
C ILE A 57 6.65 6.65 10.69
N PRO A 58 6.34 7.09 11.92
CA PRO A 58 6.27 6.16 13.05
C PRO A 58 5.10 5.19 12.82
N VAL A 59 5.30 3.91 13.09
CA VAL A 59 4.24 2.91 13.08
C VAL A 59 3.26 3.27 14.21
N PRO A 60 1.99 3.58 13.89
CA PRO A 60 1.01 3.88 14.92
C PRO A 60 0.73 2.61 15.72
N ALA A 61 0.59 2.73 17.04
CA ALA A 61 0.29 1.59 17.92
C ALA A 61 -1.02 0.88 17.51
N ALA A 62 -2.00 1.62 16.98
CA ALA A 62 -3.25 1.06 16.45
C ALA A 62 -3.06 0.13 15.24
N ALA A 63 -1.92 0.21 14.53
CA ALA A 63 -1.58 -0.69 13.43
C ALA A 63 -0.70 -1.88 13.87
N ILE A 64 -0.33 -1.94 15.15
CA ILE A 64 0.30 -3.11 15.78
C ILE A 64 -0.82 -3.94 16.41
N ALA A 65 -1.59 -4.60 15.56
CA ALA A 65 -2.74 -5.41 15.93
C ALA A 65 -2.89 -6.57 14.95
N ASP A 66 -3.84 -7.47 15.20
CA ASP A 66 -4.00 -8.69 14.41
C ASP A 66 -4.40 -8.41 12.95
N GLY A 67 -3.88 -9.23 12.04
CA GLY A 67 -4.20 -9.17 10.62
C GLY A 67 -3.37 -8.17 9.80
N ILE A 68 -3.99 -7.61 8.75
CA ILE A 68 -3.33 -6.73 7.77
C ILE A 68 -3.81 -5.29 7.98
N HIS A 69 -2.86 -4.39 8.23
CA HIS A 69 -3.09 -2.96 8.33
C HIS A 69 -2.39 -2.22 7.19
N THR A 70 -3.03 -1.16 6.71
CA THR A 70 -2.51 -0.35 5.63
C THR A 70 -2.39 1.10 6.08
N LEU A 71 -1.21 1.68 5.91
CA LEU A 71 -1.00 3.12 5.97
C LEU A 71 -0.99 3.68 4.56
N LEU A 72 -1.78 4.71 4.32
CA LEU A 72 -1.83 5.40 3.04
C LEU A 72 -1.00 6.67 3.12
N VAL A 73 -0.11 6.89 2.15
CA VAL A 73 0.59 8.16 1.99
C VAL A 73 0.03 8.88 0.77
N ALA A 74 -0.47 10.09 0.95
CA ALA A 74 -1.07 10.88 -0.11
C ALA A 74 -0.56 12.32 -0.10
N ASP A 75 -0.49 12.93 -1.27
CA ASP A 75 -0.32 14.38 -1.42
C ASP A 75 -1.65 15.08 -1.09
N ARG A 76 -1.68 15.91 -0.03
CA ARG A 76 -2.89 16.65 0.37
C ARG A 76 -3.33 17.65 -0.69
N THR A 77 -2.40 18.20 -1.46
CA THR A 77 -2.69 19.23 -2.47
C THR A 77 -3.51 18.66 -3.62
N SER A 78 -3.15 17.46 -4.08
CA SER A 78 -3.77 16.83 -5.24
C SER A 78 -4.72 15.68 -4.91
N GLY A 79 -4.71 15.19 -3.67
CA GLY A 79 -5.41 13.97 -3.26
C GLY A 79 -4.82 12.69 -3.84
N THR A 80 -3.67 12.77 -4.52
CA THR A 80 -3.03 11.63 -5.17
C THR A 80 -2.38 10.73 -4.13
N THR A 81 -2.71 9.44 -4.13
CA THR A 81 -1.99 8.44 -3.33
C THR A 81 -0.59 8.23 -3.91
N LEU A 82 0.42 8.43 -3.07
CA LEU A 82 1.84 8.24 -3.42
C LEU A 82 2.33 6.83 -3.08
N ALA A 83 1.88 6.28 -1.95
CA ALA A 83 2.25 4.94 -1.52
C ALA A 83 1.19 4.31 -0.60
N SER A 84 1.21 2.99 -0.54
CA SER A 84 0.48 2.18 0.42
C SER A 84 1.49 1.28 1.15
N ILE A 85 1.50 1.35 2.48
CA ILE A 85 2.42 0.61 3.35
C ILE A 85 1.63 -0.45 4.08
N THR A 86 1.96 -1.72 3.85
CA THR A 86 1.32 -2.85 4.51
C THR A 86 2.10 -3.26 5.75
N LEU A 87 1.42 -3.30 6.88
CA LEU A 87 1.88 -3.89 8.14
C LEU A 87 1.09 -5.17 8.39
N ILE A 88 1.78 -6.22 8.81
CA ILE A 88 1.21 -7.53 9.06
C ILE A 88 1.48 -7.86 10.53
N GLY A 89 0.42 -7.97 11.33
CA GLY A 89 0.49 -8.32 12.74
C GLY A 89 0.46 -9.82 13.00
N ASP A 90 0.22 -10.18 14.27
CA ASP A 90 -0.01 -11.57 14.66
C ASP A 90 -1.37 -12.03 14.12
N GLU A 91 -1.51 -13.34 13.91
CA GLU A 91 -2.73 -13.92 13.36
C GLU A 91 -3.22 -13.33 12.01
N VAL A 92 -2.58 -13.71 10.90
CA VAL A 92 -3.19 -13.60 9.56
C VAL A 92 -4.10 -14.82 9.31
N THR A 93 -4.98 -15.16 10.24
CA THR A 93 -5.90 -16.31 10.05
C THR A 93 -7.11 -15.90 9.23
N GLY A 94 -6.90 -15.71 7.93
CA GLY A 94 -7.92 -16.15 7.00
C GLY A 94 -7.71 -17.64 6.77
N PRO A 95 -8.73 -18.52 6.85
CA PRO A 95 -8.57 -19.87 6.32
C PRO A 95 -8.14 -19.74 4.86
N ASN A 96 -6.87 -20.02 4.63
CA ASN A 96 -6.28 -20.39 3.36
C ASN A 96 -6.86 -19.61 2.15
N LEU A 97 -6.65 -18.29 2.09
CA LEU A 97 -6.98 -17.45 0.92
C LEU A 97 -6.48 -18.07 -0.40
N ARG A 98 -5.39 -18.84 -0.34
CA ARG A 98 -4.90 -19.69 -1.45
C ARG A 98 -5.86 -20.84 -1.78
N ALA A 99 -6.37 -21.58 -0.80
CA ALA A 99 -7.36 -22.63 -1.05
C ALA A 99 -8.67 -22.07 -1.62
N GLU A 100 -9.11 -20.89 -1.18
CA GLU A 100 -10.28 -20.21 -1.76
C GLU A 100 -10.01 -19.79 -3.22
N VAL A 101 -8.82 -19.26 -3.52
CA VAL A 101 -8.39 -18.94 -4.90
C VAL A 101 -8.28 -20.20 -5.76
N ASP A 102 -7.79 -21.30 -5.20
CA ASP A 102 -7.69 -22.58 -5.90
C ASP A 102 -9.09 -23.17 -6.19
N LEU A 103 -10.03 -23.02 -5.26
CA LEU A 103 -11.45 -23.39 -5.45
C LEU A 103 -12.08 -22.56 -6.58
N LEU A 104 -11.94 -21.22 -6.54
CA LEU A 104 -12.45 -20.32 -7.57
C LEU A 104 -11.87 -20.63 -8.96
N ARG A 105 -10.59 -21.03 -9.03
CA ARG A 105 -9.97 -21.48 -10.29
C ARG A 105 -10.57 -22.79 -10.79
N ALA A 106 -10.81 -23.75 -9.91
CA ALA A 106 -11.41 -25.02 -10.27
C ALA A 106 -12.83 -24.83 -10.84
N GLU A 107 -13.64 -23.98 -10.20
CA GLU A 107 -14.99 -23.63 -10.69
C GLU A 107 -14.94 -22.93 -12.05
N LEU A 108 -14.02 -21.97 -12.23
CA LEU A 108 -13.86 -21.27 -13.50
C LEU A 108 -13.42 -22.21 -14.63
N ASP A 109 -12.58 -23.19 -14.35
CA ASP A 109 -12.16 -24.19 -15.34
C ASP A 109 -13.31 -25.14 -15.71
N MET A 110 -14.17 -25.50 -14.75
CA MET A 110 -15.39 -26.23 -15.03
C MET A 110 -16.32 -25.44 -15.96
N LEU A 111 -16.49 -24.14 -15.72
CA LEU A 111 -17.26 -23.23 -16.58
C LEU A 111 -16.67 -23.15 -18.00
N LYS A 112 -15.35 -22.95 -18.13
CA LYS A 112 -14.66 -22.91 -19.44
C LYS A 112 -14.88 -24.20 -20.23
N ARG A 113 -14.83 -25.36 -19.58
CA ARG A 113 -15.06 -26.67 -20.24
C ARG A 113 -16.49 -26.78 -20.75
N ALA A 114 -17.48 -26.42 -19.93
CA ALA A 114 -18.88 -26.43 -20.34
C ALA A 114 -19.15 -25.47 -21.51
N PHE A 115 -18.56 -24.26 -21.46
CA PHE A 115 -18.69 -23.27 -22.52
C PHE A 115 -18.06 -23.74 -23.84
N ARG A 116 -16.83 -24.27 -23.80
CA ARG A 116 -16.17 -24.81 -25.01
C ARG A 116 -16.98 -25.94 -25.65
N ARG A 117 -17.53 -26.84 -24.84
CA ARG A 117 -18.41 -27.91 -25.33
C ARG A 117 -19.66 -27.33 -26.01
N HIS A 118 -20.30 -26.36 -25.38
CA HIS A 118 -21.48 -25.71 -25.95
C HIS A 118 -21.19 -25.01 -27.29
N CYS A 119 -20.04 -24.34 -27.43
CA CYS A 119 -19.66 -23.72 -28.71
C CYS A 119 -19.44 -24.74 -29.83
N VAL A 120 -18.94 -25.94 -29.52
CA VAL A 120 -18.75 -27.02 -30.50
C VAL A 120 -20.08 -27.70 -30.84
N GLU A 121 -20.97 -27.88 -29.86
CA GLU A 121 -22.30 -28.50 -30.08
C GLU A 121 -23.29 -27.57 -30.81
N THR A 122 -23.03 -26.26 -30.82
CA THR A 122 -23.92 -25.24 -31.40
C THR A 122 -23.35 -24.61 -32.69
N SER A 123 -22.22 -25.10 -33.19
CA SER A 123 -21.66 -24.75 -34.53
C SER A 123 -21.99 -25.83 -35.54
#